data_AF-X1A069-F1
#
_entry.id   AF-X1A069-F1
#
_cell.length_a   1.000
_cell.length_b   1.000
_cell.length_c   1.000
_cell.angle_alpha   90.00
_cell.angle_beta   90.00
_cell.angle_gamma   90.00
#
_symmetry.space_group_name_H-M   'P 1'
#
loop_
_entity.id
_entity.type
_entity.pdbx_description
1 polymer ?
#
loop_
_entity_poly.entity_id
_entity_poly.type
_entity_poly.pdbx_seq_one_letter_code
_entity_poly.pdbx_strand_id
1 'polypeptide(L)' 'YNADFDGDEMNLHVPQSEEARTEAELLLKVQEHILSPRFGGPILGGIQDFISSIFQSLTLVGIVKILAMASGTPTSLILI' A
#
# COMPACT_ATOMS: atom_id res chain seq x y z
N TYR A 1 -3.01 1.98 -13.40
CA TYR A 1 -1.95 2.13 -14.40
C TYR A 1 -1.43 0.80 -14.92
N ASN A 2 -1.37 -0.27 -14.09
CA ASN A 2 -0.81 -1.57 -14.50
C ASN A 2 0.60 -1.41 -15.09
N ALA A 3 1.37 -0.51 -14.47
CA ALA A 3 2.75 -0.23 -14.81
C ALA A 3 3.63 -0.82 -13.71
N ASP A 4 4.82 -1.26 -14.07
CA ASP A 4 5.85 -1.67 -13.11
C ASP A 4 7.13 -0.79 -13.25
N PHE A 5 8.25 -1.24 -12.68
CA PHE A 5 9.52 -0.50 -12.68
C PHE A 5 10.58 -1.16 -13.56
N ASP A 6 10.19 -1.79 -14.67
CA ASP A 6 11.10 -2.43 -15.62
C ASP A 6 11.50 -1.55 -16.82
N GLY A 7 10.88 -0.37 -16.95
CA GLY A 7 11.10 0.56 -18.06
C GLY A 7 9.84 1.19 -18.64
N ASP A 8 8.66 0.91 -18.07
CA ASP A 8 7.39 1.54 -18.47
C ASP A 8 7.45 3.09 -18.47
N GLU A 9 7.04 3.68 -19.59
CA GLU A 9 6.95 5.14 -19.77
C GLU A 9 5.53 5.66 -19.52
N MET A 10 5.42 6.81 -18.87
CA MET A 10 4.13 7.44 -18.55
C MET A 10 4.03 8.83 -19.17
N ASN A 11 2.89 9.11 -19.80
CA ASN A 11 2.62 10.42 -20.38
C ASN A 11 2.33 11.47 -19.30
N LEU A 12 2.84 12.69 -19.50
CA LEU A 12 2.59 13.82 -18.62
C LEU A 12 2.00 14.99 -19.41
N HIS A 13 0.90 15.55 -18.90
CA HIS A 13 0.22 16.69 -19.48
C HIS A 13 -0.03 17.74 -18.40
N VAL A 14 0.13 19.02 -18.76
CA VAL A 14 -0.06 20.15 -17.84
C VAL A 14 -1.24 21.00 -18.29
N PRO A 15 -2.35 21.04 -17.54
CA PRO A 15 -3.49 21.91 -17.83
C PRO A 15 -3.11 23.39 -17.81
N GLN A 16 -3.47 24.12 -18.86
CA GLN A 16 -3.09 25.54 -19.03
C GLN A 16 -4.18 26.52 -18.59
N SER A 17 -5.46 26.22 -18.82
CA SER A 17 -6.56 27.08 -18.39
C SER A 17 -6.90 26.89 -16.92
N GLU A 18 -7.40 27.96 -16.28
CA GLU A 18 -7.88 27.93 -14.90
C GLU A 18 -8.98 26.88 -14.70
N GLU A 19 -9.89 26.76 -15.67
CA GLU A 19 -10.97 25.76 -15.67
C GLU A 19 -10.42 24.34 -15.67
N ALA A 20 -9.49 24.03 -16.59
CA ALA A 20 -8.91 22.68 -16.68
C ALA A 20 -8.04 22.33 -15.47
N ARG A 21 -7.37 23.31 -14.86
CA ARG A 21 -6.64 23.12 -13.59
C ARG A 21 -7.60 22.79 -12.46
N THR A 22 -8.71 23.53 -12.37
CA THR A 22 -9.75 23.31 -11.36
C THR A 22 -10.37 21.93 -11.52
N GLU A 23 -10.70 21.52 -12.75
CA GLU A 23 -11.21 20.17 -13.03
C GLU A 23 -10.19 19.08 -12.68
N ALA A 24 -8.92 19.25 -13.04
CA ALA A 24 -7.89 18.29 -12.68
C ALA A 24 -7.75 18.15 -11.14
N GLU A 25 -7.82 19.27 -10.42
CA GLU A 25 -7.71 19.27 -8.96
C GLU A 25 -8.95 18.70 -8.25
N LEU A 26 -10.15 18.85 -8.82
CA LEU A 26 -11.38 18.35 -8.21
C LEU A 26 -11.73 16.94 -8.65
N LEU A 27 -11.50 16.62 -9.92
CA LEU A 27 -12.00 15.41 -10.57
C LEU A 27 -10.91 14.40 -10.91
N LEU A 28 -9.62 14.74 -10.93
CA LEU A 28 -8.55 13.80 -11.31
C LEU A 28 -7.66 13.40 -10.13
N LYS A 29 -8.01 13.82 -8.90
CA LYS A 29 -7.31 13.37 -7.68
C LYS A 29 -7.37 11.85 -7.55
N VAL A 30 -6.21 11.23 -7.39
CA VAL A 30 -6.08 9.77 -7.27
C VAL A 30 -6.84 9.22 -6.06
N GLN A 31 -6.89 9.99 -4.97
CA GLN A 31 -7.59 9.63 -3.73
C GLN A 31 -9.10 9.44 -3.93
N GLU A 32 -9.70 10.12 -4.91
CA GLU A 32 -11.12 9.99 -5.24
C GLU A 32 -11.41 8.80 -6.17
N HIS A 33 -10.36 8.13 -6.68
CA HIS A 33 -10.44 7.04 -7.67
C HIS A 33 -9.91 5.70 -7.13
N ILE A 34 -10.09 5.44 -5.83
CA ILE A 34 -9.60 4.20 -5.18
C ILE A 34 -10.50 2.98 -5.49
N LEU A 35 -11.75 3.21 -5.91
CA LEU A 35 -12.70 2.14 -6.24
C LEU A 35 -12.84 1.98 -7.75
N SER A 36 -12.96 0.73 -8.20
CA SER A 36 -13.24 0.38 -9.59
C SER A 36 -14.62 0.88 -10.01
N PRO A 37 -14.74 1.72 -11.05
CA PRO A 37 -16.04 2.15 -11.56
C PRO A 37 -16.88 0.98 -12.10
N ARG A 38 -16.23 -0.13 -12.50
CA ARG A 38 -16.91 -1.28 -13.10
C ARG A 38 -17.64 -2.16 -12.09
N PHE A 39 -17.09 -2.33 -10.90
CA PHE A 39 -17.60 -3.31 -9.92
C PHE A 39 -17.52 -2.84 -8.45
N GLY A 40 -17.09 -1.61 -8.20
CA GLY A 40 -17.07 -0.99 -6.87
C GLY A 40 -16.03 -1.53 -5.88
N GLY A 41 -15.18 -2.47 -6.29
CA GLY A 41 -14.11 -3.00 -5.45
C GLY A 41 -12.88 -2.11 -5.41
N PRO A 42 -12.03 -2.20 -4.36
CA PRO A 42 -10.79 -1.42 -4.27
C PRO A 42 -9.80 -1.81 -5.36
N ILE A 43 -9.15 -0.82 -5.98
CA ILE A 43 -8.10 -1.01 -7.00
C ILE A 43 -6.70 -0.62 -6.53
N LEU A 44 -6.58 -0.05 -5.33
CA LEU A 44 -5.32 0.31 -4.70
C LEU A 44 -5.10 -0.58 -3.48
N GLY A 45 -3.90 -1.14 -3.35
CA GLY A 45 -3.52 -2.00 -2.24
C GLY A 45 -2.02 -2.27 -2.25
N GLY A 46 -1.48 -2.69 -1.09
CA GLY A 46 -0.10 -3.14 -1.01
C GLY A 46 0.08 -4.43 -1.80
N ILE A 47 1.16 -4.53 -2.56
CA ILE A 47 1.55 -5.73 -3.31
C ILE A 47 2.95 -6.19 -2.89
N GLN A 48 3.28 -7.45 -3.18
CA GLN A 48 4.62 -8.03 -3.03
C GLN A 48 5.23 -7.75 -1.64
N ASP A 49 6.31 -6.98 -1.57
CA ASP A 49 7.10 -6.73 -0.37
C ASP A 49 6.28 -6.17 0.79
N PHE A 50 5.26 -5.35 0.49
CA PHE A 50 4.39 -4.82 1.53
C PHE A 50 3.61 -5.94 2.23
N ILE A 51 3.06 -6.88 1.45
CA ILE A 51 2.34 -8.04 1.99
C ILE A 51 3.32 -9.00 2.68
N SER A 52 4.45 -9.32 2.05
CA SER A 52 5.47 -10.23 2.58
C SER A 52 6.03 -9.74 3.91
N SER A 53 6.36 -8.45 4.02
CA SER A 53 6.90 -7.85 5.24
C SER A 53 5.88 -7.80 6.37
N ILE A 54 4.63 -7.43 6.04
CA ILE A 54 3.52 -7.46 7.00
C ILE A 54 3.29 -8.88 7.50
N PHE A 55 3.22 -9.85 6.59
CA PHE A 55 3.02 -11.25 6.95
C PHE A 55 4.14 -11.76 7.86
N GLN A 56 5.41 -11.53 7.50
CA GLN A 56 6.54 -11.96 8.31
C GLN A 56 6.57 -11.26 9.66
N SER A 57 6.34 -9.95 9.71
CA SER A 57 6.31 -9.19 10.97
C SER A 57 5.20 -9.67 11.89
N LEU A 58 3.97 -9.81 11.40
CA LEU A 58 2.83 -10.24 12.21
C LEU A 58 2.95 -11.70 12.67
N THR A 59 3.37 -12.60 11.79
CA THR A 59 3.44 -14.04 12.12
C THR A 59 4.65 -14.36 13.01
N LEU A 60 5.81 -13.80 12.73
CA LEU A 60 7.02 -14.05 13.50
C LEU A 60 6.94 -13.44 14.89
N VAL A 61 6.45 -12.21 15.03
CA VAL A 61 6.21 -11.58 16.34
C VAL A 61 5.16 -12.36 17.13
N GLY A 62 4.10 -12.86 16.47
CA GLY A 62 3.08 -13.70 17.10
C GLY A 62 3.65 -15.01 17.66
N ILE A 63 4.41 -15.75 16.85
CA ILE A 63 5.01 -17.03 17.24
C ILE A 63 6.05 -16.83 18.35
N VAL A 64 6.95 -15.85 18.19
CA VAL A 64 7.97 -15.52 19.19
C VAL A 64 7.33 -15.15 20.53
N LYS A 65 6.24 -14.38 20.51
CA LYS A 65 5.52 -13.98 21.72
C LYS A 65 4.83 -15.15 22.42
N ILE A 66 4.25 -16.09 21.67
CA ILE A 66 3.68 -17.33 22.21
C ILE A 66 4.77 -18.22 22.83
N LEU A 67 5.91 -18.38 22.15
CA LEU A 67 7.02 -19.19 22.64
C LEU A 67 7.66 -18.59 23.89
N ALA A 68 7.79 -17.26 23.94
CA ALA A 68 8.27 -16.52 25.12
C ALA A 68 7.34 -16.72 26.33
N MET A 69 6.02 -16.67 26.11
CA MET A 69 5.02 -16.90 27.15
C MET A 69 5.04 -18.36 27.64
N ALA A 70 5.27 -19.33 26.75
CA ALA A 70 5.37 -20.75 27.12
C ALA A 70 6.66 -21.10 27.87
N SER A 71 7.75 -20.38 27.64
CA SER A 71 9.06 -20.59 28.27
C SER A 71 9.32 -19.69 29.48
N GLY A 72 8.40 -18.77 29.80
CA GLY A 72 8.53 -17.84 30.94
C GLY A 72 9.58 -16.74 30.75
N THR A 73 10.19 -16.65 29.56
CA THR A 73 11.15 -15.59 29.24
C THR A 73 10.41 -14.29 28.88
N PRO A 74 10.80 -13.14 29.43
CA PRO A 74 10.20 -11.87 29.05
C PRO A 74 10.45 -11.58 27.56
N THR A 75 9.40 -11.20 26.84
CA THR A 75 9.42 -11.00 25.39
C THR A 75 10.42 -9.93 24.92
N SER A 76 10.83 -9.04 25.83
CA SER A 76 11.83 -7.99 25.61
C SER A 76 13.25 -8.51 25.39
N LEU A 77 13.55 -9.78 25.72
CA LEU A 77 14.89 -10.38 25.49
C LEU A 77 15.03 -11.12 24.15
N ILE A 78 13.93 -11.40 23.44
CA ILE A 78 13.96 -12.22 22.22
C ILE A 78 13.95 -11.34 20.95
N LEU A 79 13.67 -10.05 21.09
CA LEU A 79 13.64 -9.07 20.00
C LEU A 79 14.93 -8.23 19.97
N ILE A 80 16.09 -8.88 19.87
CA ILE A 80 17.37 -8.27 19.47
C ILE A 80 17.95 -9.10 18.33
#